data_AF-A0AB37W7G8-F1
#
_entry.id   AF-A0AB37W7G8-F1
#
_cell.length_a   1.000
_cell.length_b   1.000
_cell.length_c   1.000
_cell.angle_alpha   90.00
_cell.angle_beta   90.00
_cell.angle_gamma   90.00
#
_symmetry.space_group_name_H-M   'P 1'
#
loop_
_entity.id
_entity.type
_entity.pdbx_description
1 polymer ?
#
loop_
_entity_poly.entity_id
_entity_poly.type
_entity_poly.pdbx_seq_one_letter_code
_entity_poly.pdbx_strand_id
1 'polypeptide(L)'
;MTGNPFIGYKLPIVKAHDDIYKRFENGSSYGTQRRFVRAMQQYTLGVAHHVGHFTTDHIPSLQEMLSTRQLSVGVAPLYHLVEYAHEIVLPDEVFEHPVIQALERLGADFVILSNDILSYRKEEVSPGSTIRV
;
A
#
# COMPACT_ATOMS: atom_id res chain seq x y z
N MET A 1 -9.87 -11.12 6.49
CA MET A 1 -10.35 -9.78 6.89
C MET A 1 -11.54 -9.94 7.84
N THR A 2 -11.34 -9.66 9.12
CA THR A 2 -12.20 -10.02 10.27
C THR A 2 -13.45 -9.14 10.42
N GLY A 3 -14.21 -8.94 9.35
CA GLY A 3 -15.47 -8.21 9.34
C GLY A 3 -16.67 -9.13 9.06
N ASN A 4 -17.88 -8.57 9.17
CA ASN A 4 -19.10 -9.29 8.78
C ASN A 4 -18.94 -9.85 7.35
N PRO A 5 -19.43 -11.08 7.09
CA PRO A 5 -19.36 -11.66 5.76
C PRO A 5 -20.04 -10.72 4.76
N PHE A 6 -19.33 -10.35 3.70
CA PHE A 6 -19.88 -9.52 2.63
C PHE A 6 -21.02 -10.29 1.94
N ILE A 7 -22.23 -9.72 1.98
CA ILE A 7 -23.41 -10.28 1.32
C ILE A 7 -23.62 -9.52 0.02
N GLY A 8 -23.32 -10.17 -1.11
CA GLY A 8 -23.49 -9.58 -2.44
C GLY A 8 -22.54 -10.14 -3.49
N TYR A 9 -22.59 -9.57 -4.69
CA TYR A 9 -21.66 -9.92 -5.77
C TYR A 9 -20.28 -9.29 -5.52
N LYS A 10 -19.24 -10.14 -5.43
CA LYS A 10 -17.85 -9.68 -5.39
C LYS A 10 -17.31 -9.48 -6.80
N LEU A 11 -16.73 -8.30 -7.06
CA LEU A 11 -15.98 -8.02 -8.29
C LEU A 11 -14.84 -9.03 -8.48
N PRO A 12 -14.42 -9.34 -9.72
CA PRO A 12 -13.32 -10.28 -9.98
C PRO A 12 -12.03 -9.93 -9.22
N ILE A 13 -11.68 -8.65 -9.12
CA ILE A 13 -10.50 -8.19 -8.39
C ILE A 13 -10.58 -8.50 -6.88
N VAL A 14 -11.77 -8.40 -6.28
CA VAL A 14 -12.00 -8.74 -4.88
C VAL A 14 -11.88 -10.25 -4.66
N LYS A 15 -12.37 -11.06 -5.61
CA LYS A 15 -12.21 -12.53 -5.55
C LYS A 15 -10.73 -12.93 -5.64
N ALA A 16 -9.96 -12.29 -6.52
CA ALA A 16 -8.52 -12.54 -6.65
C ALA A 16 -7.77 -12.15 -5.37
N HIS A 17 -8.10 -10.99 -4.80
CA HIS A 17 -7.58 -10.57 -3.50
C HIS A 17 -7.88 -11.60 -2.39
N ASP A 18 -9.13 -12.05 -2.28
CA ASP A 18 -9.54 -13.00 -1.24
C ASP A 18 -8.81 -14.35 -1.37
N ASP A 19 -8.58 -14.82 -2.60
CA ASP A 19 -7.81 -16.03 -2.85
C ASP A 19 -6.34 -15.88 -2.41
N ILE A 20 -5.70 -14.76 -2.78
CA ILE A 20 -4.31 -14.46 -2.37
C ILE A 20 -4.21 -14.37 -0.85
N TYR A 21 -5.13 -13.64 -0.21
CA TYR A 21 -5.14 -13.50 1.24
C TYR A 21 -5.34 -14.85 1.94
N LYS A 22 -6.22 -15.73 1.42
CA LYS A 22 -6.43 -17.07 1.99
C LYS A 22 -5.16 -17.92 1.96
N ARG A 23 -4.37 -17.84 0.87
CA ARG A 23 -3.08 -18.55 0.76
C ARG A 23 -2.03 -17.96 1.71
N PHE A 24 -1.99 -16.64 1.83
CA PHE A 24 -1.11 -15.94 2.75
C PHE A 24 -1.44 -16.26 4.22
N GLU A 25 -2.71 -16.22 4.61
CA GLU A 25 -3.20 -16.51 5.97
C GLU A 25 -2.80 -17.93 6.42
N ASN A 26 -2.89 -18.92 5.52
CA ASN A 26 -2.53 -20.30 5.84
C ASN A 26 -1.04 -20.53 6.13
N GLY A 27 -0.14 -19.63 5.71
CA GLY A 27 1.31 -19.81 5.89
C GLY A 27 2.02 -18.63 6.56
N SER A 28 1.30 -17.72 7.20
CA SER A 28 1.87 -16.57 7.91
C SER A 28 1.49 -16.58 9.39
N SER A 29 2.32 -15.95 10.22
CA SER A 29 2.03 -15.75 11.64
C SER A 29 0.85 -14.79 11.85
N TYR A 30 0.15 -14.89 12.99
CA TYR A 30 -0.94 -13.97 13.32
C TYR A 30 -0.49 -12.49 13.35
N GLY A 31 0.74 -12.21 13.81
CA GLY A 31 1.32 -10.86 13.79
C GLY A 31 1.45 -10.33 12.37
N THR A 32 2.05 -11.12 11.48
CA THR A 32 2.21 -10.79 10.05
C THR A 32 0.85 -10.59 9.36
N GLN A 33 -0.14 -11.44 9.65
CA GLN A 33 -1.50 -11.30 9.13
C GLN A 33 -2.14 -9.97 9.56
N ARG A 34 -2.07 -9.64 10.85
CA ARG A 34 -2.62 -8.40 11.39
C ARG A 34 -1.98 -7.17 10.76
N ARG A 35 -0.66 -7.16 10.60
CA ARG A 35 0.07 -6.07 9.95
C ARG A 35 -0.27 -5.94 8.47
N PHE A 36 -0.35 -7.04 7.74
CA PHE A 36 -0.79 -7.05 6.34
C PHE A 36 -2.19 -6.47 6.16
N VAL A 37 -3.17 -6.91 6.97
CA VAL A 37 -4.54 -6.38 6.90
C VAL A 37 -4.56 -4.88 7.15
N ARG A 38 -3.83 -4.41 8.18
CA ARG A 38 -3.71 -2.97 8.48
C ARG A 38 -3.09 -2.20 7.32
N ALA A 39 -1.99 -2.69 6.75
CA ALA A 39 -1.32 -2.05 5.62
C ALA A 39 -2.23 -1.98 4.38
N MET A 40 -2.99 -3.04 4.09
CA MET A 40 -3.96 -3.06 2.98
C MET A 40 -5.12 -2.09 3.20
N GLN A 41 -5.62 -1.96 4.44
CA GLN A 41 -6.62 -0.96 4.79
C GLN A 41 -6.10 0.47 4.58
N GLN A 42 -4.89 0.75 5.07
CA GLN A 42 -4.25 2.05 4.86
C GLN A 42 -4.02 2.34 3.38
N TYR A 43 -3.62 1.33 2.61
CA TYR A 43 -3.46 1.45 1.17
C TYR A 43 -4.75 1.83 0.45
N THR A 44 -5.82 1.07 0.70
CA THR A 44 -7.13 1.34 0.06
C THR A 44 -7.70 2.71 0.44
N LEU A 45 -7.54 3.13 1.70
CA LEU A 45 -7.89 4.49 2.14
C LEU A 45 -7.02 5.56 1.46
N GLY A 46 -5.71 5.32 1.36
CA GLY A 46 -4.77 6.22 0.69
C GLY A 46 -5.08 6.40 -0.80
N VAL A 47 -5.42 5.32 -1.50
CA VAL A 47 -5.86 5.37 -2.90
C VAL A 47 -7.16 6.17 -3.03
N ALA A 48 -8.15 5.93 -2.17
CA ALA A 48 -9.41 6.70 -2.20
C ALA A 48 -9.17 8.19 -1.95
N HIS A 49 -8.30 8.54 -1.00
CA HIS A 49 -7.89 9.91 -0.73
C HIS A 49 -7.18 10.56 -1.92
N HIS A 50 -6.25 9.84 -2.55
CA HIS A 50 -5.52 10.29 -3.73
C HIS A 50 -6.48 10.58 -4.89
N VAL A 51 -7.38 9.64 -5.21
CA VAL A 51 -8.38 9.85 -6.26
C VAL A 51 -9.23 11.08 -5.96
N GLY A 52 -9.72 11.24 -4.72
CA GLY A 52 -10.55 12.40 -4.36
C GLY A 52 -9.81 13.75 -4.47
N HIS A 53 -8.55 13.82 -4.04
CA HIS A 53 -7.78 15.08 -4.06
C HIS A 53 -7.27 15.43 -5.46
N PHE A 54 -6.75 14.46 -6.21
CA PHE A 54 -6.12 14.70 -7.51
C PHE A 54 -7.12 14.74 -8.67
N THR A 55 -8.43 14.60 -8.39
CA THR A 55 -9.50 14.96 -9.33
C THR A 55 -9.92 16.43 -9.25
N THR A 56 -9.30 17.23 -8.38
CA THR A 56 -9.57 18.67 -8.23
C THR A 56 -8.52 19.51 -8.96
N ASP A 57 -8.83 20.78 -9.28
CA ASP A 57 -7.89 21.73 -9.92
C ASP A 57 -6.75 22.21 -8.97
N HIS A 58 -6.55 21.53 -7.84
CA HIS A 58 -5.53 21.87 -6.85
C HIS A 58 -4.22 21.13 -7.13
N ILE A 59 -3.11 21.87 -7.21
CA ILE A 59 -1.76 21.32 -7.25
C ILE A 59 -1.25 21.16 -5.80
N PRO A 60 -1.01 19.92 -5.33
CA PRO A 60 -0.56 19.69 -3.96
C PRO A 60 0.91 20.09 -3.77
N SER A 61 1.25 20.49 -2.56
CA SER A 61 2.64 20.67 -2.13
C SER A 61 3.41 19.34 -2.13
N LEU A 62 4.74 19.42 -2.16
CA LEU A 62 5.60 18.23 -2.07
C LEU A 62 5.28 17.37 -0.82
N GLN A 63 4.98 18.01 0.31
CA GLN A 63 4.66 17.31 1.55
C GLN A 63 3.31 16.57 1.45
N GLU A 64 2.31 17.18 0.82
CA GLU A 64 1.01 16.57 0.56
C GLU A 64 1.12 15.41 -0.43
N MET A 65 1.95 15.56 -1.47
CA MET A 65 2.26 14.49 -2.41
C MET A 65 2.91 13.30 -1.71
N LEU A 66 3.97 13.52 -0.93
CA LEU A 66 4.69 12.46 -0.21
C LEU A 66 3.79 11.73 0.79
N SER A 67 3.06 12.48 1.62
CA SER A 67 2.15 11.88 2.62
C SER A 67 1.01 11.08 1.98
N THR A 68 0.45 11.55 0.87
CA THR A 68 -0.58 10.81 0.12
C THR A 68 0.02 9.56 -0.53
N ARG A 69 1.20 9.68 -1.16
CA ARG A 69 1.90 8.59 -1.85
C ARG A 69 2.34 7.47 -0.92
N GLN A 70 2.81 7.79 0.29
CA GLN A 70 3.19 6.81 1.31
C GLN A 70 2.06 5.82 1.62
N LEU A 71 0.81 6.28 1.55
CA LEU A 71 -0.35 5.43 1.75
C LEU A 71 -0.82 4.83 0.42
N SER A 72 -0.82 5.57 -0.69
CA SER A 72 -1.47 5.13 -1.94
C SER A 72 -0.63 4.25 -2.87
N VAL A 73 0.68 4.06 -2.62
CA VAL A 73 1.55 3.28 -3.53
C VAL A 73 1.49 1.76 -3.31
N GLY A 74 1.01 1.31 -2.15
CA GLY A 74 0.85 -0.12 -1.84
C GLY A 74 2.15 -0.87 -1.54
N VAL A 75 3.22 -0.18 -1.16
CA VAL A 75 4.51 -0.80 -0.80
C VAL A 75 4.45 -1.47 0.58
N ALA A 76 3.83 -0.83 1.58
CA ALA A 76 3.80 -1.35 2.95
C ALA A 76 3.23 -2.78 3.08
N PRO A 77 2.13 -3.15 2.39
CA PRO A 77 1.66 -4.54 2.38
C PRO A 77 2.69 -5.57 1.90
N LEU A 78 3.61 -5.18 1.01
CA LEU A 78 4.61 -6.09 0.43
C LEU A 78 5.65 -6.54 1.45
N TYR A 79 5.99 -5.73 2.45
CA TYR A 79 6.94 -6.13 3.50
C TYR A 79 6.46 -7.36 4.26
N HIS A 80 5.15 -7.48 4.50
CA HIS A 80 4.60 -8.65 5.17
C HIS A 80 4.53 -9.88 4.24
N LEU A 81 4.49 -9.68 2.93
CA LEU A 81 4.67 -10.78 1.97
C LEU A 81 6.12 -11.28 1.95
N VAL A 82 7.11 -10.41 2.23
CA VAL A 82 8.50 -10.82 2.43
C VAL A 82 8.64 -11.66 3.70
N GLU A 83 8.02 -11.26 4.81
CA GLU A 83 7.97 -12.08 6.03
C GLU A 83 7.41 -13.49 5.73
N TYR A 84 6.30 -13.56 4.99
CA TYR A 84 5.70 -14.83 4.55
C TYR A 84 6.61 -15.65 3.65
N ALA A 85 7.19 -15.04 2.61
CA ALA A 85 8.00 -15.75 1.62
C ALA A 85 9.30 -16.32 2.18
N HIS A 86 9.83 -15.71 3.24
CA HIS A 86 11.05 -16.15 3.92
C HIS A 86 10.79 -16.86 5.25
N GLU A 87 9.54 -17.16 5.59
CA GLU A 87 9.14 -17.82 6.84
C GLU A 87 9.65 -17.08 8.10
N ILE A 88 9.75 -15.75 8.01
CA ILE A 88 10.21 -14.91 9.12
C ILE A 88 9.03 -14.65 10.06
N VAL A 89 9.19 -15.03 11.32
CA VAL A 89 8.26 -14.68 12.40
C VAL A 89 8.84 -13.50 13.18
N LEU A 90 8.51 -12.28 12.75
CA LEU A 90 8.98 -11.06 13.39
C LEU A 90 8.11 -10.73 14.63
N PRO A 91 8.69 -10.69 15.84
CA PRO A 91 7.96 -10.30 17.05
C PRO A 91 7.43 -8.86 16.95
N ASP A 92 6.30 -8.61 17.60
CA ASP A 92 5.63 -7.31 17.51
C ASP A 92 6.49 -6.19 18.08
N GLU A 93 7.19 -6.43 19.20
CA GLU A 93 8.09 -5.46 19.82
C GLU A 93 9.28 -5.07 18.94
N VAL A 94 9.73 -5.99 18.06
CA VAL A 94 10.78 -5.70 17.09
C VAL A 94 10.20 -4.89 15.94
N PHE A 95 9.05 -5.29 15.41
CA PHE A 95 8.39 -4.54 14.34
C PHE A 95 8.05 -3.11 14.76
N GLU A 96 7.52 -2.95 15.97
CA GLU A 96 7.11 -1.66 16.54
C GLU A 96 8.29 -0.81 17.01
N HIS A 97 9.50 -1.37 17.03
CA HIS A 97 10.70 -0.62 17.39
C HIS A 97 10.86 0.62 16.47
N PRO A 98 11.08 1.83 17.02
CA PRO A 98 11.08 3.06 16.24
C PRO A 98 12.03 3.06 15.03
N VAL A 99 13.17 2.38 15.17
CA VAL A 99 14.14 2.24 14.06
C VAL A 99 13.59 1.38 12.93
N ILE A 100 12.89 0.28 13.24
CA ILE A 100 12.28 -0.59 12.22
C ILE A 100 11.15 0.15 11.50
N GLN A 101 10.31 0.86 12.25
CA GLN A 101 9.27 1.72 11.69
C GLN A 101 9.85 2.84 10.80
N ALA A 102 10.99 3.42 11.17
CA ALA A 102 11.67 4.42 10.35
C ALA A 102 12.23 3.80 9.06
N LEU A 103 12.84 2.62 9.14
CA LEU A 103 13.35 1.90 7.96
C LEU A 103 12.24 1.51 6.99
N GLU A 104 11.09 1.05 7.50
CA GLU A 104 9.92 0.72 6.68
C GLU A 104 9.46 1.93 5.86
N ARG A 105 9.36 3.10 6.51
CA ARG A 105 8.97 4.36 5.88
C ARG A 105 9.99 4.83 4.85
N LEU A 106 11.28 4.86 5.21
CA LEU A 106 12.34 5.27 4.30
C LEU A 106 12.46 4.35 3.09
N GLY A 107 12.28 3.04 3.28
CA GLY A 107 12.22 2.08 2.18
C GLY A 107 11.05 2.35 1.25
N ALA A 108 9.87 2.66 1.80
CA ALA A 108 8.70 3.01 1.00
C ALA A 108 8.93 4.31 0.21
N ASP A 109 9.48 5.34 0.85
CA ASP A 109 9.84 6.61 0.20
C ASP A 109 10.83 6.41 -0.95
N PHE A 110 11.84 5.56 -0.74
CA PHE A 110 12.81 5.23 -1.78
C PHE A 110 12.14 4.58 -3.00
N VAL A 111 11.23 3.63 -2.78
CA VAL A 111 10.48 2.97 -3.86
C VAL A 111 9.57 3.97 -4.59
N ILE A 112 8.87 4.84 -3.86
CA ILE A 112 7.99 5.87 -4.42
C ILE A 112 8.78 6.81 -5.32
N LEU A 113 9.85 7.41 -4.79
CA LEU A 113 10.66 8.39 -5.53
C LEU A 113 11.33 7.76 -6.74
N SER A 114 11.82 6.52 -6.61
CA SER A 114 12.40 5.78 -7.72
C SER A 114 11.36 5.48 -8.80
N ASN A 115 10.14 5.09 -8.41
CA ASN A 115 9.05 4.87 -9.34
C ASN A 115 8.72 6.17 -10.10
N ASP A 116 8.55 7.29 -9.40
CA ASP A 116 8.23 8.59 -10.00
C ASP A 116 9.25 9.05 -11.03
N ILE A 117 10.54 8.97 -10.69
CA ILE A 117 11.60 9.39 -11.61
C ILE A 117 11.59 8.51 -12.87
N LEU A 118 11.42 7.21 -12.71
CA LEU A 118 11.48 6.25 -13.82
C LEU A 118 10.20 6.22 -14.64
N SER A 119 9.04 6.49 -14.04
CA SER A 119 7.74 6.47 -14.70
C SER A 119 7.34 7.83 -15.27
N TYR A 120 7.98 8.93 -14.85
CA TYR A 120 7.62 10.31 -15.22
C TYR A 120 7.32 10.47 -16.71
N ARG A 121 8.22 10.03 -17.60
CA ARG A 121 8.03 10.17 -19.05
C ARG A 121 6.81 9.42 -19.58
N LYS A 122 6.53 8.23 -19.04
CA LYS A 122 5.37 7.42 -19.41
C LYS A 122 4.09 8.09 -18.91
N GLU A 123 4.11 8.63 -17.70
CA GLU A 123 2.95 9.26 -17.06
C GLU A 123 2.60 10.59 -17.73
N GLU A 124 3.58 11.44 -18.05
CA GLU A 124 3.34 12.74 -18.71
C GLU A 124 2.67 12.62 -20.09
N VAL A 125 3.03 11.59 -20.87
CA VAL A 125 2.50 11.39 -22.23
C VAL A 125 1.19 10.60 -22.26
N SER A 126 0.75 10.09 -21.11
CA SER A 126 -0.48 9.30 -21.05
C SER A 126 -1.73 10.18 -21.21
N PRO A 127 -2.74 9.75 -21.99
CA PRO A 127 -3.98 10.50 -22.09
C PRO A 127 -4.71 10.53 -20.74
N GLY A 128 -4.97 11.72 -20.19
CA GLY A 128 -5.67 11.91 -18.91
C GLY A 128 -4.79 12.24 -17.70
N SER A 129 -3.46 12.24 -17.85
CA SER A 129 -2.48 12.58 -16.82
C SER A 129 -1.86 13.96 -17.02
N THR A 130 -2.55 14.87 -17.73
CA THR A 130 -2.12 16.26 -17.86
C THR A 130 -2.15 16.93 -16.48
N ILE A 131 -1.04 16.83 -15.77
CA ILE A 131 -0.71 17.75 -14.69
C ILE A 131 -0.37 19.06 -15.39
N ARG A 132 -1.32 19.98 -15.39
CA ARG A 132 -1.09 21.34 -15.87
C ARG A 132 -0.11 21.99 -14.89
N VAL A 133 1.15 22.13 -15.32
CA VAL A 133 2.14 22.98 -14.64
C VAL A 133 1.80 24.44 -14.90
#